data_AF-A0A3T1B941-F1
#
_entry.id   AF-A0A3T1B941-F1
#
_cell.length_a   1.000
_cell.length_b   1.000
_cell.length_c   1.000
_cell.angle_alpha   90.00
_cell.angle_beta   90.00
_cell.angle_gamma   90.00
#
_symmetry.space_group_name_H-M   'P 1'
#
loop_
_entity.id
_entity.type
_entity.pdbx_description
1 polymer ?
#
loop_
_entity_poly.entity_id
_entity_poly.type
_entity_poly.pdbx_seq_one_letter_code
_entity_poly.pdbx_strand_id
1 'polypeptide(L)'
;MKRRDVLLLGMGTLAVAGTAAAHTAVRDRDVPEIHDPMPGAAPSRQDRLKVKPVSHWAAVFQKSWDYQFRQGVPLSRSTDSRDHYDLSYDVDSNVAMFRATDQRRYLDRALTYTENVVASARPSASLRNSGFQDRYRGWASSKSGENGDEVPLYESYFWRYGTALLTAIRDNPGVWADPGYRARYDDLLAFAESDVFEKWYERGADDTIYRERTHMASHWALIAFNLARLTGDAGRKARYTTVHDTIASRLRGQLRRNPVDATAYFWSDVWESAKRPGQDAGHGNGVIAYVVEARDRGTSWTDADMAAFAATLTKVVWPGGTTYHAFVDGTGSDNGWFADGFVKLGRYDPAVQLRLEKHQVVNDQFAANMALNARLLRG
;
A
#
# COMPACT_ATOMS: atom_id res chain seq x y z
N MET A 1 40.19 12.47 26.90
CA MET A 1 40.12 11.06 27.36
C MET A 1 38.71 10.57 27.02
N LYS A 2 38.37 9.89 25.90
CA LYS A 2 38.90 8.68 25.24
C LYS A 2 39.08 7.50 26.18
N ARG A 3 38.15 6.53 26.14
CA ARG A 3 38.40 5.09 26.22
C ARG A 3 37.38 4.34 25.35
N ARG A 4 37.93 3.61 24.37
CA ARG A 4 37.34 2.57 23.52
C ARG A 4 38.22 1.35 23.78
N ASP A 5 37.62 0.21 24.11
CA ASP A 5 38.20 -1.14 24.07
C ASP A 5 37.10 -1.99 23.39
N VAL A 6 37.23 -2.56 22.19
CA VAL A 6 38.15 -3.57 21.58
C VAL A 6 37.94 -5.00 22.08
N LEU A 7 37.47 -5.86 21.17
CA LEU A 7 37.79 -7.30 20.92
C LEU A 7 36.81 -7.75 19.80
N LEU A 8 37.14 -8.02 18.52
CA LEU A 8 38.21 -8.73 17.83
C LEU A 8 38.29 -10.24 18.14
N LEU A 9 37.85 -11.05 17.16
CA LEU A 9 38.44 -12.33 16.80
C LEU A 9 38.16 -12.60 15.32
N GLY A 10 39.24 -12.79 14.57
CA GLY A 10 39.24 -13.27 13.18
C GLY A 10 40.19 -14.45 13.03
N MET A 11 40.19 -15.06 11.84
CA MET A 11 41.25 -15.78 11.11
C MET A 11 40.54 -16.63 10.01
N GLY A 12 40.99 -16.74 8.76
CA GLY A 12 42.20 -16.26 8.10
C GLY A 12 42.19 -16.53 6.58
N THR A 13 42.94 -15.67 5.88
CA THR A 13 43.82 -15.86 4.69
C THR A 13 43.48 -16.85 3.57
N LEU A 14 43.50 -16.36 2.32
CA LEU A 14 44.61 -16.57 1.37
C LEU A 14 44.43 -15.70 0.10
N ALA A 15 45.44 -14.90 -0.22
CA ALA A 15 45.56 -14.17 -1.47
C ALA A 15 46.43 -14.98 -2.45
N VAL A 16 45.95 -15.15 -3.67
CA VAL A 16 46.76 -15.58 -4.82
C VAL A 16 46.59 -14.53 -5.90
N ALA A 17 47.71 -13.91 -6.27
CA ALA A 17 47.83 -13.01 -7.41
C ALA A 17 47.83 -13.82 -8.71
N GLY A 18 47.09 -13.36 -9.73
CA GLY A 18 47.12 -13.96 -11.05
C GLY A 18 46.26 -13.23 -12.08
N THR A 19 46.96 -12.62 -13.04
CA THR A 19 46.53 -12.31 -14.42
C THR A 19 45.42 -11.27 -14.64
N ALA A 20 45.87 -10.10 -15.09
CA ALA A 20 45.12 -9.20 -15.94
C ALA A 20 44.65 -9.95 -17.21
N ALA A 21 43.35 -10.16 -17.33
CA ALA A 21 42.69 -10.56 -18.56
C ALA A 21 41.25 -10.02 -18.56
N ALA A 22 40.93 -9.25 -19.61
CA ALA A 22 39.59 -8.88 -20.05
C ALA A 22 38.69 -8.09 -19.07
N HIS A 23 39.02 -6.81 -18.85
CA HIS A 23 37.98 -5.80 -18.60
C HIS A 23 37.25 -5.46 -19.91
N THR A 24 36.34 -6.33 -20.32
CA THR A 24 35.32 -6.01 -21.32
C THR A 24 33.98 -6.60 -20.89
N ALA A 25 33.03 -5.69 -20.64
CA ALA A 25 31.57 -5.87 -20.61
C ALA A 25 30.93 -6.63 -19.42
N VAL A 26 30.66 -5.89 -18.34
CA VAL A 26 29.33 -5.96 -17.68
C VAL A 26 28.77 -4.52 -17.65
N ARG A 27 28.44 -4.01 -18.83
CA ARG A 27 27.47 -2.91 -19.04
C ARG A 27 26.14 -3.64 -19.28
N ASP A 28 25.05 -3.50 -18.55
CA ASP A 28 24.54 -2.47 -17.65
C ASP A 28 23.53 -3.18 -16.73
N ARG A 29 23.46 -2.89 -15.43
CA ARG A 29 22.42 -3.49 -14.53
C ARG A 29 21.10 -2.74 -14.59
N ASP A 30 21.08 -1.65 -15.34
CA ASP A 30 19.95 -0.74 -15.45
C ASP A 30 18.99 -1.19 -16.55
N VAL A 31 17.69 -1.09 -16.26
CA VAL A 31 16.65 -1.38 -17.25
C VAL A 31 16.53 -0.18 -18.22
N PRO A 32 16.51 -0.38 -19.55
CA PRO A 32 16.40 0.72 -20.52
C PRO A 32 15.19 1.63 -20.28
N GLU A 33 15.36 2.91 -20.63
CA GLU A 33 14.33 3.93 -20.52
C GLU A 33 13.31 3.80 -21.66
N ILE A 34 12.39 2.86 -21.51
CA ILE A 34 11.22 2.72 -22.38
C ILE A 34 9.99 2.72 -21.48
N HIS A 35 9.29 3.85 -21.41
CA HIS A 35 8.23 4.08 -20.43
C HIS A 35 6.87 3.53 -20.85
N ASP A 36 6.53 3.64 -22.13
CA ASP A 36 5.18 3.30 -22.57
C ASP A 36 4.99 1.78 -22.62
N PRO A 37 4.04 1.23 -21.84
CA PRO A 37 3.73 -0.19 -21.93
C PRO A 37 3.09 -0.47 -23.28
N MET A 38 3.29 -1.67 -23.79
CA MET A 38 2.51 -2.11 -24.94
C MET A 38 1.03 -2.19 -24.57
N PRO A 39 0.11 -1.80 -25.48
CA PRO A 39 -1.32 -1.99 -25.25
C PRO A 39 -1.63 -3.43 -24.89
N GLY A 40 -2.30 -3.63 -23.75
CA GLY A 40 -2.83 -4.93 -23.35
C GLY A 40 -4.00 -5.35 -24.23
N ALA A 41 -4.28 -6.66 -24.28
CA ALA A 41 -5.50 -7.16 -24.90
C ALA A 41 -6.73 -6.65 -24.14
N ALA A 42 -7.80 -6.33 -24.86
CA ALA A 42 -9.04 -5.91 -24.23
C ALA A 42 -9.65 -7.05 -23.37
N PRO A 43 -10.22 -6.74 -22.19
CA PRO A 43 -10.82 -7.75 -21.33
C PRO A 43 -11.97 -8.51 -22.01
N SER A 44 -11.99 -9.83 -21.86
CA SER A 44 -13.06 -10.70 -22.37
C SER A 44 -14.36 -10.50 -21.60
N ARG A 45 -15.43 -10.13 -22.30
CA ARG A 45 -16.78 -9.97 -21.70
C ARG A 45 -17.36 -11.29 -21.21
N GLN A 46 -17.07 -12.40 -21.90
CA GLN A 46 -17.59 -13.73 -21.52
C GLN A 46 -16.96 -14.25 -20.21
N ASP A 47 -15.72 -13.86 -19.93
CA ASP A 47 -15.03 -14.30 -18.72
C ASP A 47 -15.58 -13.64 -17.44
N ARG A 48 -16.27 -12.49 -17.55
CA ARG A 48 -16.94 -11.85 -16.42
C ARG A 48 -17.96 -12.75 -15.73
N LEU A 49 -18.66 -13.59 -16.50
CA LEU A 49 -19.68 -14.51 -15.97
C LEU A 49 -19.06 -15.70 -15.22
N LYS A 50 -17.78 -16.01 -15.46
CA LYS A 50 -17.06 -17.10 -14.80
C LYS A 50 -16.50 -16.67 -13.44
N VAL A 51 -16.34 -15.38 -13.20
CA VAL A 51 -15.85 -14.83 -11.92
C VAL A 51 -16.80 -15.22 -10.80
N LYS A 52 -16.25 -15.77 -9.71
CA LYS A 52 -17.01 -16.14 -8.52
C LYS A 52 -17.76 -14.91 -7.98
N PRO A 53 -19.04 -15.07 -7.56
CA PRO A 53 -19.85 -13.94 -7.12
C PRO A 53 -19.34 -13.34 -5.81
N VAL A 54 -19.78 -12.11 -5.50
CA VAL A 54 -19.54 -11.45 -4.20
C VAL A 54 -19.89 -12.36 -3.02
N SER A 55 -20.99 -13.11 -3.11
CA SER A 55 -21.43 -14.03 -2.05
C SER A 55 -20.43 -15.15 -1.75
N HIS A 56 -19.70 -15.64 -2.75
CA HIS A 56 -18.64 -16.63 -2.53
C HIS A 56 -17.52 -16.04 -1.67
N TRP A 57 -17.01 -14.88 -2.07
CA TRP A 57 -15.89 -14.23 -1.38
C TRP A 57 -16.28 -13.71 0.00
N ALA A 58 -17.51 -13.22 0.16
CA ALA A 58 -18.07 -12.91 1.46
C ALA A 58 -18.11 -14.16 2.37
N ALA A 59 -18.50 -15.33 1.85
CA ALA A 59 -18.48 -16.57 2.63
C ALA A 59 -17.05 -17.01 3.02
N VAL A 60 -16.05 -16.76 2.18
CA VAL A 60 -14.63 -16.99 2.53
C VAL A 60 -14.20 -16.06 3.66
N PHE A 61 -14.45 -14.76 3.52
CA PHE A 61 -14.15 -13.74 4.54
C PHE A 61 -14.86 -14.01 5.87
N GLN A 62 -16.08 -14.53 5.84
CA GLN A 62 -16.84 -14.84 7.07
C GLN A 62 -16.22 -15.96 7.91
N LYS A 63 -15.34 -16.81 7.36
CA LYS A 63 -14.68 -17.89 8.11
C LYS A 63 -13.75 -17.37 9.23
N SER A 64 -13.22 -16.17 9.05
CA SER A 64 -12.28 -15.51 9.96
C SER A 64 -12.89 -14.29 10.65
N TRP A 65 -14.17 -13.99 10.40
CA TRP A 65 -14.85 -12.79 10.91
C TRP A 65 -14.63 -12.55 12.41
N ASP A 66 -14.87 -13.55 13.25
CA ASP A 66 -14.69 -13.39 14.70
C ASP A 66 -13.23 -13.44 15.13
N TYR A 67 -12.39 -14.18 14.41
CA TYR A 67 -10.94 -14.24 14.67
C TYR A 67 -10.31 -12.86 14.44
N GLN A 68 -10.56 -12.28 13.26
CA GLN A 68 -10.10 -10.95 12.90
C GLN A 68 -10.48 -9.93 13.96
N PHE A 69 -11.73 -9.93 14.42
CA PHE A 69 -12.17 -8.99 15.45
C PHE A 69 -11.43 -9.15 16.78
N ARG A 70 -11.26 -10.39 17.24
CA ARG A 70 -10.55 -10.66 18.50
C ARG A 70 -9.09 -10.24 18.45
N GLN A 71 -8.44 -10.31 17.29
CA GLN A 71 -7.04 -9.91 17.11
C GLN A 71 -6.89 -8.40 16.81
N GLY A 72 -7.78 -7.82 16.01
CA GLY A 72 -7.72 -6.42 15.61
C GLY A 72 -8.05 -5.43 16.73
N VAL A 73 -8.97 -5.78 17.65
CA VAL A 73 -9.33 -4.87 18.76
C VAL A 73 -8.13 -4.52 19.65
N PRO A 74 -7.33 -5.48 20.16
CA PRO A 74 -6.10 -5.18 20.89
C PRO A 74 -5.14 -4.25 20.13
N LEU A 75 -4.89 -4.52 18.85
CA LEU A 75 -4.01 -3.70 18.01
C LEU A 75 -4.56 -2.27 17.88
N SER A 76 -5.87 -2.13 17.68
CA SER A 76 -6.51 -0.81 17.53
C SER A 76 -6.46 0.06 18.77
N ARG A 77 -6.35 -0.55 19.96
CA ARG A 77 -6.24 0.17 21.26
C ARG A 77 -4.80 0.36 21.70
N SER A 78 -3.84 -0.18 20.95
CA SER A 78 -2.43 -0.04 21.27
C SER A 78 -1.99 1.42 21.19
N THR A 79 -1.03 1.78 22.04
CA THR A 79 -0.31 3.04 21.97
C THR A 79 0.97 2.93 21.15
N ASP A 80 1.22 1.79 20.50
CA ASP A 80 2.37 1.54 19.65
C ASP A 80 1.97 1.55 18.16
N SER A 81 2.52 2.48 17.37
CA SER A 81 2.15 2.63 15.94
C SER A 81 2.49 1.40 15.09
N ARG A 82 3.43 0.55 15.51
CA ARG A 82 3.72 -0.71 14.80
C ARG A 82 2.51 -1.66 14.82
N ASP A 83 1.70 -1.64 15.87
CA ASP A 83 0.47 -2.45 15.92
C ASP A 83 -0.59 -1.94 14.94
N HIS A 84 -0.64 -0.63 14.72
CA HIS A 84 -1.56 -0.03 13.74
C HIS A 84 -1.15 -0.36 12.32
N TYR A 85 0.15 -0.48 12.05
CA TYR A 85 0.62 -1.01 10.77
C TYR A 85 0.00 -2.38 10.49
N ASP A 86 0.06 -3.31 11.45
CA ASP A 86 -0.47 -4.67 11.25
C ASP A 86 -2.02 -4.68 11.19
N LEU A 87 -2.68 -3.80 11.96
CA LEU A 87 -4.13 -3.61 11.90
C LEU A 87 -4.64 -3.09 10.55
N SER A 88 -3.79 -2.42 9.77
CA SER A 88 -4.18 -1.79 8.50
C SER A 88 -4.83 -2.78 7.51
N TYR A 89 -4.41 -4.05 7.53
CA TYR A 89 -4.98 -5.11 6.71
C TYR A 89 -6.46 -5.36 7.05
N ASP A 90 -6.80 -5.33 8.33
CA ASP A 90 -8.16 -5.51 8.80
C ASP A 90 -9.04 -4.33 8.39
N VAL A 91 -8.50 -3.10 8.45
CA VAL A 91 -9.22 -1.90 7.99
C VAL A 91 -9.51 -1.98 6.50
N ASP A 92 -8.52 -2.24 5.64
CA ASP A 92 -8.72 -2.37 4.19
C ASP A 92 -9.72 -3.50 3.87
N SER A 93 -9.61 -4.64 4.55
CA SER A 93 -10.50 -5.77 4.32
C SER A 93 -11.97 -5.45 4.64
N ASN A 94 -12.23 -4.75 5.75
CA ASN A 94 -13.57 -4.33 6.11
C ASN A 94 -14.11 -3.25 5.16
N VAL A 95 -13.28 -2.28 4.76
CA VAL A 95 -13.67 -1.25 3.78
C VAL A 95 -13.98 -1.87 2.41
N ALA A 96 -13.16 -2.80 1.93
CA ALA A 96 -13.39 -3.51 0.67
C ALA A 96 -14.68 -4.34 0.72
N MET A 97 -14.93 -5.05 1.84
CA MET A 97 -16.15 -5.83 2.01
C MET A 97 -17.41 -4.96 2.12
N PHE A 98 -17.32 -3.80 2.78
CA PHE A 98 -18.39 -2.81 2.77
C PHE A 98 -18.68 -2.34 1.34
N ARG A 99 -17.66 -1.92 0.58
CA ARG A 99 -17.83 -1.50 -0.83
C ARG A 99 -18.37 -2.61 -1.73
N ALA A 100 -18.08 -3.88 -1.41
CA ALA A 100 -18.57 -5.03 -2.16
C ALA A 100 -20.04 -5.39 -1.85
N THR A 101 -20.51 -5.14 -0.63
CA THR A 101 -21.79 -5.69 -0.13
C THR A 101 -22.81 -4.67 0.34
N ASP A 102 -22.39 -3.42 0.54
CA ASP A 102 -23.14 -2.34 1.20
C ASP A 102 -23.59 -2.67 2.64
N GLN A 103 -23.04 -3.73 3.25
CA GLN A 103 -23.42 -4.14 4.61
C GLN A 103 -22.67 -3.29 5.65
N ARG A 104 -23.43 -2.49 6.40
CA ARG A 104 -22.92 -1.57 7.44
C ARG A 104 -22.05 -2.25 8.51
N ARG A 105 -22.27 -3.53 8.83
CA ARG A 105 -21.43 -4.25 9.82
C ARG A 105 -19.93 -4.25 9.52
N TYR A 106 -19.56 -4.23 8.24
CA TYR A 106 -18.14 -4.15 7.83
C TYR A 106 -17.62 -2.73 8.05
N LEU A 107 -18.41 -1.73 7.66
CA LEU A 107 -18.10 -0.32 7.90
C LEU A 107 -17.95 0.00 9.39
N ASP A 108 -18.88 -0.47 10.22
CA ASP A 108 -18.88 -0.27 11.68
C ASP A 108 -17.62 -0.83 12.34
N ARG A 109 -17.14 -1.98 11.84
CA ARG A 109 -15.90 -2.59 12.33
C ARG A 109 -14.66 -1.78 11.93
N ALA A 110 -14.58 -1.34 10.67
CA ALA A 110 -13.50 -0.45 10.22
C ALA A 110 -13.46 0.88 11.00
N LEU A 111 -14.63 1.46 11.28
CA LEU A 111 -14.76 2.65 12.12
C LEU A 111 -14.31 2.37 13.55
N THR A 112 -14.74 1.27 14.16
CA THR A 112 -14.34 0.88 15.53
C THR A 112 -12.81 0.81 15.66
N TYR A 113 -12.13 0.21 14.69
CA TYR A 113 -10.67 0.14 14.69
C TYR A 113 -10.04 1.53 14.57
N THR A 114 -10.49 2.33 13.60
CA THR A 114 -9.93 3.65 13.33
C THR A 114 -10.15 4.63 14.49
N GLU A 115 -11.31 4.58 15.12
CA GLU A 115 -11.65 5.39 16.30
C GLU A 115 -10.84 5.00 17.53
N ASN A 116 -10.62 3.70 17.76
CA ASN A 116 -9.74 3.25 18.84
C ASN A 116 -8.29 3.75 18.62
N VAL A 117 -7.80 3.73 17.38
CA VAL A 117 -6.46 4.24 17.03
C VAL A 117 -6.37 5.73 17.33
N VAL A 118 -7.35 6.52 16.89
CA VAL A 118 -7.44 7.95 17.21
C VAL A 118 -7.51 8.20 18.72
N ALA A 119 -8.29 7.41 19.45
CA ALA A 119 -8.44 7.53 20.89
C ALA A 119 -7.17 7.17 21.68
N SER A 120 -6.28 6.33 21.12
CA SER A 120 -5.01 5.98 21.76
C SER A 120 -3.89 6.99 21.50
N ALA A 121 -4.09 7.94 20.57
CA ALA A 121 -3.11 8.96 20.22
C ALA A 121 -2.85 9.92 21.39
N ARG A 122 -1.59 10.32 21.56
CA ARG A 122 -1.15 11.25 22.62
C ARG A 122 -0.39 12.43 22.01
N PRO A 123 -0.44 13.62 22.60
CA PRO A 123 0.42 14.72 22.18
C PRO A 123 1.89 14.28 22.17
N SER A 124 2.64 14.59 21.12
CA SER A 124 4.04 14.19 20.96
C SER A 124 4.92 14.68 22.10
N ALA A 125 4.69 15.90 22.59
CA ALA A 125 5.35 16.44 23.79
C ALA A 125 5.12 15.62 25.08
N SER A 126 4.16 14.70 25.11
CA SER A 126 3.93 13.78 26.24
C SER A 126 4.55 12.40 26.05
N LEU A 127 5.09 12.10 24.87
CA LEU A 127 5.74 10.83 24.55
C LEU A 127 7.20 10.88 25.02
N ARG A 128 7.52 10.06 26.01
CA ARG A 128 8.79 10.08 26.75
C ARG A 128 10.05 10.08 25.85
N ASN A 129 10.01 9.32 24.75
CA ASN A 129 11.17 9.11 23.89
C ASN A 129 10.94 9.64 22.46
N SER A 130 9.87 10.41 22.21
CA SER A 130 9.65 10.99 20.89
C SER A 130 10.71 12.04 20.58
N GLY A 131 11.28 11.98 19.38
CA GLY A 131 12.12 13.03 18.83
C GLY A 131 11.35 14.32 18.57
N PHE A 132 10.02 14.26 18.58
CA PHE A 132 9.12 15.39 18.39
C PHE A 132 8.53 15.85 19.72
N GLN A 133 8.55 17.16 19.96
CA GLN A 133 8.08 17.79 21.20
C GLN A 133 7.06 18.89 20.88
N ASP A 134 6.10 18.56 20.00
CA ASP A 134 5.09 19.49 19.52
C ASP A 134 3.67 19.10 19.98
N ARG A 135 2.67 19.86 19.53
CA ARG A 135 1.25 19.71 19.90
C ARG A 135 0.56 18.54 19.20
N TYR A 136 1.12 18.01 18.12
CA TYR A 136 0.44 17.02 17.31
C TYR A 136 0.26 15.73 18.09
N ARG A 137 -0.80 15.00 17.77
CA ARG A 137 -1.03 13.68 18.37
C ARG A 137 -0.39 12.59 17.52
N GLY A 138 0.20 11.62 18.19
CA GLY A 138 0.84 10.47 17.57
C GLY A 138 0.94 9.29 18.51
N TRP A 139 1.73 8.32 18.10
CA TRP A 139 1.96 7.08 18.84
C TRP A 139 3.44 6.75 18.81
N ALA A 140 3.98 6.41 19.97
CA ALA A 140 5.34 5.89 20.06
C ALA A 140 5.46 4.60 19.24
N SER A 141 6.66 4.26 18.80
CA SER A 141 7.00 2.95 18.24
C SER A 141 8.15 2.37 19.01
N SER A 142 7.97 1.20 19.60
CA SER A 142 9.00 0.55 20.40
C SER A 142 9.29 -0.90 19.97
N LYS A 143 8.38 -1.51 19.22
CA LYS A 143 8.42 -2.93 18.87
C LYS A 143 9.44 -3.29 17.78
N SER A 144 9.95 -2.31 17.04
CA SER A 144 10.85 -2.54 15.90
C SER A 144 12.17 -1.76 16.02
N GLY A 145 12.56 -1.40 17.25
CA GLY A 145 13.85 -0.78 17.55
C GLY A 145 13.85 0.75 17.50
N GLU A 146 12.68 1.38 17.35
CA GLU A 146 12.55 2.84 17.29
C GLU A 146 12.54 3.50 18.68
N ASN A 147 12.70 2.71 19.74
CA ASN A 147 12.94 3.18 21.11
C ASN A 147 11.90 4.17 21.67
N GLY A 148 10.67 4.15 21.14
CA GLY A 148 9.58 5.01 21.54
C GLY A 148 9.44 6.31 20.74
N ASP A 149 10.15 6.42 19.60
CA ASP A 149 9.99 7.52 18.66
C ASP A 149 8.75 7.35 17.77
N GLU A 150 8.33 8.41 17.09
CA GLU A 150 7.23 8.39 16.11
C GLU A 150 7.74 8.12 14.70
N VAL A 151 7.05 7.26 13.95
CA VAL A 151 7.55 6.76 12.66
C VAL A 151 6.54 7.04 11.53
N PRO A 152 6.89 7.90 10.54
CA PRO A 152 5.98 8.23 9.43
C PRO A 152 5.49 7.00 8.66
N LEU A 153 6.34 5.97 8.53
CA LEU A 153 5.99 4.73 7.85
C LEU A 153 4.78 4.04 8.50
N TYR A 154 4.81 3.84 9.82
CA TYR A 154 3.77 3.07 10.50
C TYR A 154 2.42 3.78 10.46
N GLU A 155 2.44 5.10 10.66
CA GLU A 155 1.23 5.91 10.57
C GLU A 155 0.68 5.97 9.14
N SER A 156 1.53 6.22 8.14
CA SER A 156 1.07 6.29 6.74
C SER A 156 0.52 4.97 6.22
N TYR A 157 1.10 3.85 6.66
CA TYR A 157 0.64 2.52 6.27
C TYR A 157 -0.79 2.24 6.76
N PHE A 158 -1.14 2.68 7.97
CA PHE A 158 -2.50 2.59 8.50
C PHE A 158 -3.43 3.61 7.84
N TRP A 159 -3.02 4.89 7.81
CA TRP A 159 -3.89 5.98 7.40
C TRP A 159 -4.18 6.05 5.90
N ARG A 160 -3.43 5.35 5.05
CA ARG A 160 -3.83 5.16 3.65
C ARG A 160 -5.18 4.44 3.53
N TYR A 161 -5.51 3.55 4.47
CA TYR A 161 -6.83 2.92 4.53
C TYR A 161 -7.78 3.62 5.48
N GLY A 162 -7.29 4.29 6.53
CA GLY A 162 -8.09 5.21 7.33
C GLY A 162 -8.76 6.29 6.46
N THR A 163 -8.02 6.87 5.51
CA THR A 163 -8.59 7.82 4.54
C THR A 163 -9.44 7.14 3.46
N ALA A 164 -9.14 5.90 3.06
CA ALA A 164 -10.00 5.14 2.15
C ALA A 164 -11.38 4.81 2.77
N LEU A 165 -11.42 4.56 4.08
CA LEU A 165 -12.65 4.43 4.87
C LEU A 165 -13.49 5.71 4.79
N LEU A 166 -12.88 6.88 5.01
CA LEU A 166 -13.58 8.17 4.89
C LEU A 166 -14.17 8.37 3.49
N THR A 167 -13.41 8.03 2.45
CA THR A 167 -13.91 8.06 1.08
C THR A 167 -15.10 7.11 0.88
N ALA A 168 -15.05 5.89 1.41
CA ALA A 168 -16.15 4.93 1.31
C ALA A 168 -17.44 5.42 2.01
N ILE A 169 -17.32 6.13 3.13
CA ILE A 169 -18.46 6.77 3.81
C ILE A 169 -19.05 7.88 2.93
N ARG A 170 -18.19 8.75 2.40
CA ARG A 170 -18.60 9.90 1.58
C ARG A 170 -19.26 9.48 0.26
N ASP A 171 -18.75 8.43 -0.37
CA ASP A 171 -19.20 7.95 -1.68
C ASP A 171 -20.49 7.12 -1.60
N ASN A 172 -20.90 6.64 -0.41
CA ASN A 172 -22.14 5.88 -0.25
C ASN A 172 -23.29 6.80 0.22
N PRO A 173 -24.30 7.11 -0.62
CA PRO A 173 -25.35 8.07 -0.25
C PRO A 173 -26.17 7.65 0.97
N GLY A 174 -26.41 6.36 1.15
CA GLY A 174 -27.19 5.82 2.26
C GLY A 174 -26.46 5.88 3.61
N VAL A 175 -25.13 5.83 3.60
CA VAL A 175 -24.31 6.07 4.80
C VAL A 175 -24.10 7.57 5.00
N TRP A 176 -23.82 8.32 3.95
CA TRP A 176 -23.59 9.78 4.04
C TRP A 176 -24.80 10.55 4.55
N ALA A 177 -26.02 10.10 4.23
CA ALA A 177 -27.26 10.70 4.71
C ALA A 177 -27.53 10.44 6.21
N ASP A 178 -26.85 9.48 6.82
CA ASP A 178 -27.02 9.13 8.23
C ASP A 178 -26.16 10.06 9.11
N PRO A 179 -26.78 10.86 10.00
CA PRO A 179 -26.05 11.83 10.81
C PRO A 179 -25.06 11.19 11.79
N GLY A 180 -25.31 9.94 12.21
CA GLY A 180 -24.41 9.22 13.11
C GLY A 180 -23.08 8.88 12.43
N TYR A 181 -23.12 8.41 11.18
CA TYR A 181 -21.90 8.18 10.40
C TYR A 181 -21.22 9.48 10.00
N ARG A 182 -21.99 10.54 9.72
CA ARG A 182 -21.42 11.84 9.37
C ARG A 182 -20.60 12.44 10.52
N ALA A 183 -21.11 12.39 11.75
CA ALA A 183 -20.36 12.87 12.91
C ALA A 183 -19.03 12.13 13.10
N ARG A 184 -19.05 10.79 13.01
CA ARG A 184 -17.84 9.94 13.09
C ARG A 184 -16.86 10.27 11.96
N TYR A 185 -17.36 10.48 10.75
CA TYR A 185 -16.57 10.91 9.60
C TYR A 185 -15.90 12.26 9.84
N ASP A 186 -16.64 13.26 10.33
CA ASP A 186 -16.13 14.62 10.53
C ASP A 186 -14.98 14.62 11.58
N ASP A 187 -15.14 13.87 12.68
CA ASP A 187 -14.11 13.71 13.71
C ASP A 187 -12.84 13.04 13.18
N LEU A 188 -13.00 11.95 12.42
CA LEU A 188 -11.88 11.22 11.83
C LEU A 188 -11.20 12.01 10.70
N LEU A 189 -11.94 12.77 9.91
CA LEU A 189 -11.38 13.65 8.88
C LEU A 189 -10.56 14.76 9.53
N ALA A 190 -11.08 15.41 10.57
CA ALA A 190 -10.34 16.45 11.30
C ALA A 190 -9.02 15.91 11.88
N PHE A 191 -9.03 14.68 12.42
CA PHE A 191 -7.81 14.01 12.87
C PHE A 191 -6.85 13.72 11.71
N ALA A 192 -7.34 13.14 10.61
CA ALA A 192 -6.51 12.80 9.46
C ALA A 192 -5.86 14.02 8.81
N GLU A 193 -6.57 15.15 8.76
CA GLU A 193 -6.02 16.41 8.28
C GLU A 193 -4.95 16.93 9.25
N SER A 194 -5.27 17.10 10.53
CA SER A 194 -4.37 17.77 11.49
C SER A 194 -3.25 16.87 12.01
N ASP A 195 -3.60 15.75 12.64
CA ASP A 195 -2.68 14.92 13.43
C ASP A 195 -1.98 13.84 12.59
N VAL A 196 -2.39 13.68 11.33
CA VAL A 196 -1.71 12.78 10.38
C VAL A 196 -1.01 13.60 9.30
N PHE A 197 -1.73 14.24 8.40
CA PHE A 197 -1.08 14.88 7.26
C PHE A 197 -0.30 16.13 7.65
N GLU A 198 -0.94 17.12 8.29
CA GLU A 198 -0.29 18.39 8.64
C GLU A 198 0.89 18.19 9.59
N LYS A 199 0.75 17.26 10.55
CA LYS A 199 1.84 16.84 11.43
C LYS A 199 3.12 16.52 10.67
N TRP A 200 3.06 15.56 9.74
CA TRP A 200 4.26 15.12 9.03
C TRP A 200 4.73 16.16 8.01
N TYR A 201 3.79 16.86 7.38
CA TYR A 201 4.13 17.96 6.47
C TYR A 201 4.96 19.05 7.17
N GLU A 202 4.53 19.51 8.35
CA GLU A 202 5.24 20.54 9.14
C GLU A 202 6.55 20.02 9.77
N ARG A 203 6.67 18.71 10.01
CA ARG A 203 7.91 18.07 10.49
C ARG A 203 8.97 17.87 9.41
N GLY A 204 8.70 18.31 8.17
CA GLY A 204 9.60 18.19 7.03
C GLY A 204 9.11 17.17 6.03
N ALA A 205 8.33 17.62 5.05
CA ALA A 205 7.69 16.76 4.04
C ALA A 205 8.70 15.97 3.18
N ASP A 206 9.91 16.49 2.95
CA ASP A 206 10.96 15.79 2.19
C ASP A 206 11.33 14.45 2.84
N ASP A 207 11.54 14.45 4.15
CA ASP A 207 11.94 13.26 4.91
C ASP A 207 10.76 12.39 5.35
N THR A 208 9.58 12.98 5.53
CA THR A 208 8.44 12.31 6.19
C THR A 208 7.33 11.89 5.24
N ILE A 209 7.14 12.60 4.11
CA ILE A 209 6.06 12.37 3.14
C ILE A 209 6.61 11.88 1.80
N TYR A 210 7.57 12.59 1.22
CA TYR A 210 8.11 12.22 -0.10
C TYR A 210 8.96 10.95 -0.04
N ARG A 211 9.64 10.72 1.10
CA ARG A 211 10.36 9.49 1.48
C ARG A 211 11.42 9.05 0.45
N GLU A 212 12.37 8.23 0.89
CA GLU A 212 13.43 7.71 0.01
C GLU A 212 12.99 6.53 -0.88
N ARG A 213 11.89 5.85 -0.52
CA ARG A 213 11.38 4.68 -1.26
C ARG A 213 10.01 4.91 -1.89
N THR A 214 9.81 4.36 -3.08
CA THR A 214 8.58 4.53 -3.87
C THR A 214 7.33 3.98 -3.18
N HIS A 215 7.42 2.81 -2.55
CA HIS A 215 6.28 2.22 -1.82
C HIS A 215 5.87 3.04 -0.59
N MET A 216 6.83 3.60 0.16
CA MET A 216 6.54 4.44 1.33
C MET A 216 5.85 5.74 0.90
N ALA A 217 6.37 6.38 -0.15
CA ALA A 217 5.76 7.58 -0.72
C ALA A 217 4.36 7.31 -1.28
N SER A 218 4.12 6.11 -1.83
CA SER A 218 2.81 5.74 -2.36
C SER A 218 1.72 5.68 -1.29
N HIS A 219 2.07 5.38 -0.02
CA HIS A 219 1.13 5.51 1.10
C HIS A 219 0.66 6.96 1.26
N TRP A 220 1.60 7.90 1.24
CA TRP A 220 1.31 9.33 1.30
C TRP A 220 0.58 9.85 0.08
N ALA A 221 0.89 9.35 -1.12
CA ALA A 221 0.14 9.69 -2.32
C ALA A 221 -1.34 9.33 -2.18
N LEU A 222 -1.65 8.13 -1.64
CA LEU A 222 -3.04 7.72 -1.41
C LEU A 222 -3.72 8.55 -0.32
N ILE A 223 -3.02 8.86 0.78
CA ILE A 223 -3.55 9.76 1.83
C ILE A 223 -3.86 11.14 1.25
N ALA A 224 -2.89 11.76 0.59
CA ALA A 224 -3.03 13.09 -0.01
C ALA A 224 -4.15 13.11 -1.06
N PHE A 225 -4.22 12.09 -1.92
CA PHE A 225 -5.27 11.96 -2.91
C PHE A 225 -6.67 11.90 -2.29
N ASN A 226 -6.84 11.07 -1.26
CA ASN A 226 -8.12 10.97 -0.56
C ASN A 226 -8.46 12.30 0.12
N LEU A 227 -7.55 12.89 0.88
CA LEU A 227 -7.80 14.14 1.61
C LEU A 227 -8.11 15.31 0.67
N ALA A 228 -7.46 15.42 -0.50
CA ALA A 228 -7.75 16.45 -1.49
C ALA A 228 -9.21 16.43 -2.00
N ARG A 229 -9.87 15.28 -1.92
CA ARG A 229 -11.27 15.09 -2.31
C ARG A 229 -12.25 15.29 -1.15
N LEU A 230 -11.80 15.05 0.08
CA LEU A 230 -12.63 15.06 1.28
C LEU A 230 -12.64 16.42 1.97
N THR A 231 -11.51 17.13 1.95
CA THR A 231 -11.37 18.40 2.67
C THR A 231 -12.28 19.49 2.10
N GLY A 232 -12.86 20.28 2.99
CA GLY A 232 -13.57 21.51 2.65
C GLY A 232 -12.65 22.74 2.53
N ASP A 233 -11.41 22.65 3.01
CA ASP A 233 -10.47 23.77 3.03
C ASP A 233 -9.67 23.87 1.72
N ALA A 234 -9.74 25.02 1.06
CA ALA A 234 -9.11 25.21 -0.24
C ALA A 234 -7.56 25.18 -0.18
N GLY A 235 -6.96 25.66 0.92
CA GLY A 235 -5.51 25.67 1.10
C GLY A 235 -4.95 24.27 1.33
N ARG A 236 -5.60 23.49 2.22
CA ARG A 236 -5.32 22.07 2.45
C ARG A 236 -5.49 21.28 1.16
N LYS A 237 -6.59 21.48 0.44
CA LYS A 237 -6.84 20.84 -0.85
C LYS A 237 -5.71 21.07 -1.84
N ALA A 238 -5.25 22.32 -2.00
CA ALA A 238 -4.15 22.66 -2.89
C ALA A 238 -2.86 21.93 -2.48
N ARG A 239 -2.52 21.94 -1.19
CA ARG A 239 -1.34 21.24 -0.64
C ARG A 239 -1.39 19.73 -0.89
N TYR A 240 -2.52 19.10 -0.59
CA TYR A 240 -2.72 17.66 -0.80
C TYR A 240 -2.59 17.29 -2.28
N THR A 241 -3.16 18.12 -3.15
CA THR A 241 -3.04 17.96 -4.60
C THR A 241 -1.58 18.06 -5.04
N THR A 242 -0.82 19.04 -4.56
CA THR A 242 0.62 19.16 -4.87
C THR A 242 1.42 17.94 -4.44
N VAL A 243 1.21 17.43 -3.23
CA VAL A 243 1.91 16.24 -2.74
C VAL A 243 1.56 15.02 -3.59
N HIS A 244 0.27 14.79 -3.83
CA HIS A 244 -0.20 13.71 -4.69
C HIS A 244 0.41 13.79 -6.09
N ASP A 245 0.30 14.93 -6.77
CA ASP A 245 0.75 15.10 -8.15
C ASP A 245 2.26 14.95 -8.28
N THR A 246 3.01 15.42 -7.29
CA THR A 246 4.47 15.27 -7.24
C THR A 246 4.85 13.79 -7.18
N ILE A 247 4.26 13.02 -6.26
CA ILE A 247 4.56 11.60 -6.11
C ILE A 247 4.06 10.81 -7.33
N ALA A 248 2.87 11.13 -7.85
CA ALA A 248 2.32 10.50 -9.05
C ALA A 248 3.23 10.69 -10.27
N SER A 249 3.72 11.92 -10.48
CA SER A 249 4.63 12.26 -11.56
C SER A 249 5.98 11.53 -11.43
N ARG A 250 6.58 11.55 -10.23
CA ARG A 250 7.84 10.81 -9.96
C ARG A 250 7.67 9.32 -10.16
N LEU A 251 6.57 8.74 -9.68
CA LEU A 251 6.29 7.32 -9.85
C LEU A 251 6.15 6.96 -11.33
N ARG A 252 5.44 7.77 -12.14
CA ARG A 252 5.37 7.57 -13.59
C ARG A 252 6.73 7.61 -14.26
N GLY A 253 7.57 8.57 -13.91
CA GLY A 253 8.95 8.65 -14.41
C GLY A 253 9.82 7.45 -14.02
N GLN A 254 9.47 6.73 -12.94
CA GLN A 254 10.16 5.52 -12.50
C GLN A 254 9.80 4.27 -13.33
N LEU A 255 8.63 4.24 -13.94
CA LEU A 255 8.12 3.07 -14.66
C LEU A 255 8.89 2.84 -15.96
N ARG A 256 9.28 1.60 -16.19
CA ARG A 256 9.98 1.15 -17.41
C ARG A 256 9.38 -0.16 -17.89
N ARG A 257 9.58 -0.50 -19.16
CA ARG A 257 9.27 -1.85 -19.66
C ARG A 257 10.09 -2.89 -18.92
N ASN A 258 9.42 -3.97 -18.55
CA ASN A 258 10.07 -5.05 -17.84
C ASN A 258 11.08 -5.78 -18.74
N PRO A 259 12.28 -6.14 -18.24
CA PRO A 259 13.29 -6.86 -19.02
C PRO A 259 12.90 -8.31 -19.34
N VAL A 260 11.94 -8.89 -18.61
CA VAL A 260 11.47 -10.28 -18.83
C VAL A 260 10.27 -10.33 -19.78
N ASP A 261 9.35 -9.35 -19.71
CA ASP A 261 8.18 -9.26 -20.58
C ASP A 261 7.87 -7.79 -20.91
N ALA A 262 8.00 -7.40 -22.19
CA ALA A 262 7.82 -6.01 -22.62
C ALA A 262 6.40 -5.45 -22.43
N THR A 263 5.40 -6.28 -22.12
CA THR A 263 4.04 -5.87 -21.76
C THR A 263 3.88 -5.55 -20.27
N ALA A 264 4.86 -5.91 -19.43
CA ALA A 264 4.86 -5.65 -18.00
C ALA A 264 5.67 -4.39 -17.65
N TYR A 265 5.41 -3.85 -16.47
CA TYR A 265 6.25 -2.83 -15.85
C TYR A 265 7.37 -3.41 -14.99
N PHE A 266 8.48 -2.68 -14.97
CA PHE A 266 9.55 -2.70 -13.99
C PHE A 266 9.65 -1.31 -13.35
N TRP A 267 9.97 -1.26 -12.06
CA TRP A 267 10.38 -0.04 -11.39
C TRP A 267 11.28 -0.36 -10.20
N SER A 268 12.10 0.61 -9.81
CA SER A 268 12.91 0.51 -8.58
C SER A 268 12.13 0.99 -7.37
N ASP A 269 12.45 0.44 -6.20
CA ASP A 269 11.99 0.97 -4.93
C ASP A 269 12.77 2.25 -4.53
N VAL A 270 13.93 2.52 -5.13
CA VAL A 270 14.73 3.74 -4.94
C VAL A 270 14.40 4.74 -6.03
N TRP A 271 14.08 5.97 -5.64
CA TRP A 271 13.85 7.07 -6.57
C TRP A 271 15.01 7.26 -7.54
N GLU A 272 14.68 7.53 -8.81
CA GLU A 272 15.64 7.82 -9.89
C GLU A 272 16.58 6.64 -10.24
N SER A 273 16.38 5.47 -9.63
CA SER A 273 17.16 4.27 -9.92
C SER A 273 16.48 3.37 -10.95
N ALA A 274 17.25 2.84 -11.90
CA ALA A 274 16.79 1.81 -12.84
C ALA A 274 17.36 0.42 -12.53
N LYS A 275 18.04 0.28 -11.39
CA LYS A 275 18.81 -0.92 -11.04
C LYS A 275 17.92 -2.09 -10.68
N ARG A 276 18.28 -3.25 -11.20
CA ARG A 276 17.72 -4.55 -10.79
C ARG A 276 18.19 -4.92 -9.36
N PRO A 277 17.37 -5.65 -8.59
CA PRO A 277 16.14 -6.34 -9.01
C PRO A 277 14.87 -5.47 -9.00
N GLY A 278 15.00 -4.20 -8.59
CA GLY A 278 13.89 -3.25 -8.48
C GLY A 278 13.04 -3.48 -7.23
N GLN A 279 11.79 -3.04 -7.27
CA GLN A 279 10.84 -3.17 -6.17
C GLN A 279 10.57 -4.63 -5.81
N ASP A 280 10.62 -4.97 -4.53
CA ASP A 280 10.14 -6.27 -4.05
C ASP A 280 8.60 -6.35 -4.12
N ALA A 281 8.05 -7.53 -4.36
CA ALA A 281 6.63 -7.75 -4.56
C ALA A 281 5.81 -7.47 -3.29
N GLY A 282 6.36 -7.79 -2.11
CA GLY A 282 5.73 -7.55 -0.81
C GLY A 282 5.38 -6.08 -0.60
N HIS A 283 6.38 -5.20 -0.64
CA HIS A 283 6.18 -3.75 -0.52
C HIS A 283 5.59 -3.13 -1.80
N GLY A 284 5.79 -3.75 -2.96
CA GLY A 284 5.19 -3.34 -4.23
C GLY A 284 3.66 -3.29 -4.19
N ASN A 285 3.02 -4.09 -3.32
CA ASN A 285 1.60 -3.95 -3.01
C ASN A 285 1.20 -2.51 -2.64
N GLY A 286 2.04 -1.78 -1.90
CA GLY A 286 1.75 -0.40 -1.51
C GLY A 286 1.64 0.57 -2.68
N VAL A 287 2.50 0.39 -3.68
CA VAL A 287 2.49 1.16 -4.93
C VAL A 287 1.21 0.84 -5.72
N ILE A 288 0.93 -0.45 -5.91
CA ILE A 288 -0.23 -0.87 -6.71
C ILE A 288 -1.55 -0.48 -6.04
N ALA A 289 -1.63 -0.54 -4.71
CA ALA A 289 -2.81 -0.11 -3.97
C ALA A 289 -3.14 1.37 -4.24
N TYR A 290 -2.14 2.24 -4.21
CA TYR A 290 -2.31 3.66 -4.58
C TYR A 290 -2.78 3.81 -6.03
N VAL A 291 -2.07 3.19 -6.97
CA VAL A 291 -2.36 3.30 -8.41
C VAL A 291 -3.80 2.89 -8.72
N VAL A 292 -4.25 1.75 -8.17
CA VAL A 292 -5.61 1.22 -8.39
C VAL A 292 -6.67 2.12 -7.75
N GLU A 293 -6.49 2.53 -6.49
CA GLU A 293 -7.48 3.40 -5.82
C GLU A 293 -7.57 4.80 -6.46
N ALA A 294 -6.46 5.30 -7.01
CA ALA A 294 -6.43 6.53 -7.78
C ALA A 294 -7.16 6.35 -9.14
N ARG A 295 -6.86 5.26 -9.87
CA ARG A 295 -7.54 4.92 -11.14
C ARG A 295 -9.05 4.84 -10.99
N ASP A 296 -9.53 4.15 -9.95
CA ASP A 296 -10.97 3.99 -9.65
C ASP A 296 -11.70 5.33 -9.49
N ARG A 297 -10.98 6.41 -9.21
CA ARG A 297 -11.52 7.73 -8.90
C ARG A 297 -11.21 8.78 -9.97
N GLY A 298 -10.82 8.33 -11.17
CA GLY A 298 -10.73 9.16 -12.36
C GLY A 298 -9.44 9.97 -12.50
N THR A 299 -8.33 9.50 -11.92
CA THR A 299 -7.01 10.14 -12.11
C THR A 299 -6.36 9.77 -13.45
N SER A 300 -5.12 10.22 -13.64
CA SER A 300 -4.36 10.04 -14.89
C SER A 300 -3.98 8.59 -15.21
N TRP A 301 -4.06 7.65 -14.25
CA TRP A 301 -3.80 6.23 -14.52
C TRP A 301 -4.80 5.69 -15.54
N THR A 302 -4.29 4.93 -16.50
CA THR A 302 -5.00 4.49 -17.70
C THR A 302 -5.28 2.99 -17.69
N ASP A 303 -6.11 2.53 -18.63
CA ASP A 303 -6.34 1.10 -18.83
C ASP A 303 -5.06 0.38 -19.30
N ALA A 304 -4.20 1.06 -20.06
CA ALA A 304 -2.90 0.55 -20.45
C ALA A 304 -1.98 0.35 -19.24
N ASP A 305 -1.98 1.29 -18.29
CA ASP A 305 -1.23 1.16 -17.05
C ASP A 305 -1.73 -0.06 -16.25
N MET A 306 -3.05 -0.22 -16.09
CA MET A 306 -3.63 -1.35 -15.37
C MET A 306 -3.28 -2.69 -16.03
N ALA A 307 -3.31 -2.75 -17.37
CA ALA A 307 -2.91 -3.94 -18.12
C ALA A 307 -1.42 -4.27 -17.93
N ALA A 308 -0.55 -3.27 -17.88
CA ALA A 308 0.88 -3.47 -17.67
C ALA A 308 1.20 -3.95 -16.24
N PHE A 309 0.56 -3.38 -15.22
CA PHE A 309 0.68 -3.88 -13.85
C PHE A 309 0.11 -5.29 -13.70
N ALA A 310 -1.00 -5.60 -14.39
CA ALA A 310 -1.54 -6.96 -14.45
C ALA A 310 -0.57 -7.94 -15.13
N ALA A 311 0.12 -7.53 -16.19
CA ALA A 311 1.17 -8.34 -16.81
C ALA A 311 2.37 -8.54 -15.86
N THR A 312 2.78 -7.50 -15.11
CA THR A 312 3.81 -7.63 -14.05
C THR A 312 3.41 -8.71 -13.06
N LEU A 313 2.18 -8.69 -12.55
CA LEU A 313 1.71 -9.72 -11.63
C LEU A 313 1.69 -11.11 -12.28
N THR A 314 1.00 -11.24 -13.42
CA THR A 314 0.59 -12.55 -13.94
C THR A 314 1.63 -13.24 -14.84
N LYS A 315 2.65 -12.51 -15.30
CA LYS A 315 3.70 -13.04 -16.17
C LYS A 315 5.09 -12.98 -15.56
N VAL A 316 5.32 -12.03 -14.64
CA VAL A 316 6.66 -11.81 -14.07
C VAL A 316 6.73 -12.21 -12.60
N VAL A 317 5.87 -11.66 -11.74
CA VAL A 317 5.93 -11.92 -10.28
C VAL A 317 5.34 -13.29 -9.93
N TRP A 318 4.23 -13.66 -10.57
CA TRP A 318 3.58 -14.97 -10.40
C TRP A 318 3.32 -15.59 -11.77
N PRO A 319 4.34 -16.15 -12.45
CA PRO A 319 4.22 -16.70 -13.80
C PRO A 319 3.35 -17.97 -13.87
N GLY A 320 3.22 -18.71 -12.77
CA GLY A 320 2.29 -19.83 -12.66
C GLY A 320 2.57 -20.76 -11.47
N GLY A 321 1.64 -21.67 -11.21
CA GLY A 321 1.76 -22.65 -10.13
C GLY A 321 1.97 -22.00 -8.76
N THR A 322 2.93 -22.54 -8.01
CA THR A 322 3.38 -22.04 -6.71
C THR A 322 4.70 -21.26 -6.81
N THR A 323 5.06 -20.79 -8.02
CA THR A 323 6.27 -20.01 -8.24
C THR A 323 5.99 -18.54 -8.01
N TYR A 324 6.59 -17.96 -6.98
CA TYR A 324 6.47 -16.55 -6.64
C TYR A 324 7.86 -15.91 -6.62
N HIS A 325 8.04 -14.90 -7.46
CA HIS A 325 9.26 -14.11 -7.49
C HIS A 325 9.20 -12.98 -6.47
N ALA A 326 10.32 -12.72 -5.82
CA ALA A 326 10.40 -11.70 -4.77
C ALA A 326 10.46 -10.28 -5.34
N PHE A 327 10.85 -10.12 -6.61
CA PHE A 327 11.05 -8.81 -7.22
C PHE A 327 10.29 -8.66 -8.54
N VAL A 328 9.97 -7.42 -8.88
CA VAL A 328 9.22 -7.08 -10.09
C VAL A 328 9.99 -7.36 -11.38
N ASP A 329 11.30 -7.62 -11.33
CA ASP A 329 12.08 -8.09 -12.49
C ASP A 329 12.05 -9.62 -12.69
N GLY A 330 11.27 -10.36 -11.89
CA GLY A 330 11.14 -11.81 -11.99
C GLY A 330 12.27 -12.59 -11.32
N THR A 331 13.08 -11.95 -10.48
CA THR A 331 14.13 -12.62 -9.71
C THR A 331 13.73 -12.83 -8.25
N GLY A 332 14.52 -13.65 -7.54
CA GLY A 332 14.25 -14.03 -6.15
C GLY A 332 13.10 -15.04 -6.01
N SER A 333 12.87 -15.47 -4.77
CA SER A 333 11.78 -16.36 -4.38
C SER A 333 11.04 -15.76 -3.20
N ASP A 334 9.71 -15.85 -3.21
CA ASP A 334 8.83 -15.33 -2.16
C ASP A 334 7.72 -16.34 -1.83
N ASN A 335 6.87 -16.01 -0.88
CA ASN A 335 5.74 -16.81 -0.43
C ASN A 335 4.44 -16.52 -1.21
N GLY A 336 4.39 -15.50 -2.06
CA GLY A 336 3.20 -15.13 -2.83
C GLY A 336 2.22 -14.21 -2.10
N TRP A 337 2.67 -13.39 -1.16
CA TRP A 337 1.83 -12.41 -0.48
C TRP A 337 1.42 -11.25 -1.40
N PHE A 338 0.24 -11.38 -2.03
CA PHE A 338 -0.33 -10.38 -2.96
C PHE A 338 -1.65 -9.77 -2.47
N ALA A 339 -1.90 -9.84 -1.16
CA ALA A 339 -3.20 -9.59 -0.55
C ALA A 339 -3.66 -8.12 -0.51
N ASP A 340 -2.77 -7.16 -0.80
CA ASP A 340 -3.08 -5.74 -0.77
C ASP A 340 -3.25 -5.16 -2.19
N GLY A 341 -2.19 -4.66 -2.81
CA GLY A 341 -2.31 -3.92 -4.08
C GLY A 341 -2.52 -4.84 -5.27
N PHE A 342 -1.72 -5.90 -5.38
CA PHE A 342 -1.72 -6.77 -6.55
C PHE A 342 -3.06 -7.49 -6.76
N VAL A 343 -3.74 -7.93 -5.69
CA VAL A 343 -5.08 -8.51 -5.79
C VAL A 343 -6.10 -7.52 -6.36
N LYS A 344 -5.93 -6.20 -6.17
CA LYS A 344 -6.85 -5.17 -6.69
C LYS A 344 -6.78 -5.01 -8.21
N LEU A 345 -5.76 -5.54 -8.89
CA LEU A 345 -5.69 -5.53 -10.36
C LEU A 345 -6.80 -6.37 -11.01
N GLY A 346 -7.37 -7.34 -10.26
CA GLY A 346 -8.54 -8.10 -10.71
C GLY A 346 -9.78 -7.24 -10.98
N ARG A 347 -9.84 -5.97 -10.52
CA ARG A 347 -10.96 -5.05 -10.81
C ARG A 347 -11.10 -4.72 -12.30
N TYR A 348 -10.02 -4.80 -13.07
CA TYR A 348 -9.96 -4.29 -14.44
C TYR A 348 -10.02 -5.40 -15.51
N ASP A 349 -9.62 -6.63 -15.16
CA ASP A 349 -9.57 -7.74 -16.10
C ASP A 349 -10.08 -9.05 -15.46
N PRO A 350 -11.19 -9.62 -15.98
CA PRO A 350 -11.69 -10.93 -15.55
C PRO A 350 -10.65 -12.05 -15.66
N ALA A 351 -9.71 -12.00 -16.61
CA ALA A 351 -8.67 -13.02 -16.72
C ALA A 351 -7.71 -12.97 -15.53
N VAL A 352 -7.35 -11.77 -15.07
CA VAL A 352 -6.55 -11.55 -13.86
C VAL A 352 -7.32 -12.01 -12.63
N GLN A 353 -8.61 -11.64 -12.53
CA GLN A 353 -9.47 -12.09 -11.44
C GLN A 353 -9.54 -13.62 -11.38
N LEU A 354 -9.87 -14.30 -12.50
CA LEU A 354 -9.95 -15.77 -12.60
C LEU A 354 -8.63 -16.46 -12.23
N ARG A 355 -7.50 -15.82 -12.52
CA ARG A 355 -6.18 -16.30 -12.09
C ARG A 355 -6.03 -16.18 -10.57
N LEU A 356 -6.34 -15.02 -10.01
CA LEU A 356 -6.33 -14.78 -8.56
C LEU A 356 -7.25 -15.76 -7.80
N GLU A 357 -8.36 -16.22 -8.38
CA GLU A 357 -9.24 -17.21 -7.73
C GLU A 357 -8.58 -18.59 -7.52
N LYS A 358 -7.44 -18.84 -8.16
CA LYS A 358 -6.60 -20.04 -8.02
C LYS A 358 -5.41 -19.83 -7.08
N HIS A 359 -5.21 -18.62 -6.58
CA HIS A 359 -4.12 -18.31 -5.65
C HIS A 359 -4.35 -19.02 -4.31
N GLN A 360 -3.27 -19.52 -3.71
CA GLN A 360 -3.34 -20.34 -2.50
C GLN A 360 -3.06 -19.55 -1.22
N VAL A 361 -2.32 -18.44 -1.31
CA VAL A 361 -2.02 -17.59 -0.16
C VAL A 361 -3.11 -16.55 0.01
N VAL A 362 -4.12 -16.93 0.79
CA VAL A 362 -5.35 -16.16 1.00
C VAL A 362 -5.47 -15.76 2.46
N ASN A 363 -5.67 -14.46 2.70
CA ASN A 363 -6.05 -13.90 3.99
C ASN A 363 -7.35 -13.08 3.83
N ASP A 364 -7.76 -12.40 4.90
CA ASP A 364 -9.00 -11.62 4.93
C ASP A 364 -8.99 -10.45 3.94
N GLN A 365 -7.85 -9.76 3.83
CA GLN A 365 -7.66 -8.66 2.89
C GLN A 365 -7.78 -9.13 1.43
N PHE A 366 -7.20 -10.29 1.11
CA PHE A 366 -7.33 -10.93 -0.19
C PHE A 366 -8.79 -11.28 -0.48
N ALA A 367 -9.46 -12.00 0.41
CA ALA A 367 -10.85 -12.40 0.23
C ALA A 367 -11.76 -11.18 0.05
N ALA A 368 -11.51 -10.10 0.79
CA ALA A 368 -12.32 -8.90 0.69
C ALA A 368 -12.12 -8.12 -0.61
N ASN A 369 -10.87 -7.97 -1.06
CA ASN A 369 -10.61 -7.35 -2.35
C ASN A 369 -11.12 -8.20 -3.51
N MET A 370 -11.07 -9.53 -3.42
CA MET A 370 -11.69 -10.41 -4.41
C MET A 370 -13.22 -10.22 -4.50
N ALA A 371 -13.89 -9.97 -3.36
CA ALA A 371 -15.32 -9.63 -3.35
C ALA A 371 -15.60 -8.30 -4.07
N LEU A 372 -14.78 -7.27 -3.81
CA LEU A 372 -14.91 -5.97 -4.46
C LEU A 372 -14.64 -6.06 -5.97
N ASN A 373 -13.60 -6.78 -6.39
CA ASN A 373 -13.32 -7.05 -7.79
C ASN A 373 -14.52 -7.72 -8.48
N ALA A 374 -15.10 -8.74 -7.84
CA ALA A 374 -16.26 -9.45 -8.37
C ALA A 374 -17.47 -8.53 -8.55
N ARG A 375 -17.73 -7.61 -7.60
CA ARG A 375 -18.80 -6.61 -7.75
C ARG A 375 -18.55 -5.71 -8.96
N LEU A 376 -17.35 -5.15 -9.07
CA LEU A 376 -17.03 -4.20 -10.15
C LEU A 376 -17.06 -4.84 -11.54
N LEU A 377 -16.61 -6.10 -11.65
CA LEU A 377 -16.61 -6.80 -12.93
C LEU A 377 -17.99 -7.29 -13.38
N ARG A 378 -18.88 -7.62 -12.45
CA ARG A 378 -20.19 -8.22 -12.74
C ARG A 378 -21.32 -7.19 -12.87
N GLY A 379 -21.11 -5.96 -12.39
CA GLY A 379 -22.20 -5.00 -12.15
C GLY A 379 -23.05 -5.41 -10.96
#